data_AF-A0A1Z5KZ89-F1
#
_entry.id   AF-A0A1Z5KZ89-F1
#
_cell.length_a   1.000
_cell.length_b   1.000
_cell.length_c   1.000
_cell.angle_alpha   90.00
_cell.angle_beta   90.00
_cell.angle_gamma   90.00
#
_symmetry.space_group_name_H-M   'P 1'
#
loop_
_entity.id
_entity.type
_entity.pdbx_description
1 polymer ?
#
loop_
_entity_poly.entity_id
_entity_poly.type
_entity_poly.pdbx_seq_one_letter_code
_entity_poly.pdbx_strand_id
1 'polypeptide(L)'
;MNYLMRNNSIIVDIFHGLLKSTLVCPDCSKLSVTFDPFCYLSLPLPTKREKLLELVLIRANPLEKPLKMKVTVSKMSTIQDVCCAVSRLVDVPADKLLVTEVYNHRFVKILQNTDQVDSLERMDIYVYELPFPVNQNNSCVVLPVYMREKRLHYQSNNTPMYQLFSFPFFVVVPTKDCTYDALYNIVLKSLARYITLPSAGEDGWCDDMCEQQNGGLSPDEDTLNEVDVDCEQDLVGPGEEEEAKGARQRLFTLQCVNENGSMNMESLEDSGHPLKLGGRVYLAADWSAKARGRFFDDAKAEEKLGVDDPWYCPRCRRHQQATKK
;
A
#
# COMPACT_ATOMS: atom_id res chain seq x y z
N MET A 1 -21.29 69.46 -11.11
CA MET A 1 -21.05 69.95 -12.48
C MET A 1 -19.65 69.65 -13.04
N ASN A 2 -18.56 69.66 -12.25
CA ASN A 2 -17.20 69.45 -12.79
C ASN A 2 -16.79 67.98 -13.06
N TYR A 3 -17.44 67.01 -12.40
CA TYR A 3 -17.14 65.58 -12.57
C TYR A 3 -17.57 65.05 -13.95
N LEU A 4 -18.81 65.36 -14.37
CA LEU A 4 -19.36 64.96 -15.66
C LEU A 4 -18.55 65.54 -16.84
N MET A 5 -18.01 66.76 -16.71
CA MET A 5 -17.20 67.36 -17.77
C MET A 5 -15.83 66.68 -17.97
N ARG A 6 -15.31 65.96 -16.96
CA ARG A 6 -14.01 65.26 -17.03
C ARG A 6 -14.15 63.76 -17.28
N ASN A 7 -15.26 63.15 -16.85
CA ASN A 7 -15.44 61.70 -16.81
C ASN A 7 -16.68 61.20 -17.58
N ASN A 8 -17.20 61.98 -18.54
CA ASN A 8 -18.29 61.54 -19.43
C ASN A 8 -17.75 60.55 -20.47
N SER A 9 -17.70 59.27 -20.11
CA SER A 9 -17.25 58.19 -20.96
C SER A 9 -18.20 57.02 -20.87
N ILE A 10 -18.55 56.45 -22.02
CA ILE A 10 -19.38 55.24 -22.09
C ILE A 10 -18.76 54.05 -21.34
N ILE A 11 -17.43 54.03 -21.19
CA ILE A 11 -16.72 53.04 -20.37
C ILE A 11 -16.98 53.26 -18.87
N VAL A 12 -17.01 54.52 -18.41
CA VAL A 12 -17.33 54.85 -17.02
C VAL A 12 -18.78 54.47 -16.71
N ASP A 13 -19.72 54.75 -17.60
CA ASP A 13 -21.13 54.44 -17.40
C ASP A 13 -21.45 52.94 -17.42
N ILE A 14 -20.68 52.15 -18.19
CA ILE A 14 -20.88 50.69 -18.29
C ILE A 14 -20.12 49.92 -17.20
N PHE A 15 -18.91 50.36 -16.82
CA PHE A 15 -18.01 49.57 -15.98
C PHE A 15 -17.80 50.12 -14.55
N HIS A 16 -18.27 51.32 -14.21
CA HIS A 16 -18.20 51.83 -12.84
C HIS A 16 -19.53 51.66 -12.09
N GLY A 17 -19.51 50.82 -11.05
CA GLY A 17 -20.52 50.83 -10.00
C GLY A 17 -20.18 51.88 -8.93
N LEU A 18 -21.18 52.32 -8.16
CA LEU A 18 -20.96 53.14 -6.96
C LEU A 18 -21.38 52.33 -5.74
N LEU A 19 -20.45 52.06 -4.82
CA LEU A 19 -20.76 51.48 -3.52
C LEU A 19 -21.28 52.59 -2.60
N LYS A 20 -22.53 52.48 -2.16
CA LYS A 20 -23.14 53.42 -1.21
C LYS A 20 -22.93 52.96 0.22
N SER A 21 -22.11 53.69 0.97
CA SER A 21 -21.92 53.50 2.40
C SER A 21 -22.68 54.58 3.18
N THR A 22 -23.45 54.19 4.19
CA THR A 22 -24.19 55.14 5.06
C THR A 22 -23.74 54.96 6.49
N LEU A 23 -23.18 56.02 7.07
CA LEU A 23 -22.77 56.08 8.46
C LEU A 23 -23.75 56.99 9.21
N VAL A 24 -24.28 56.49 10.32
CA VAL A 24 -25.13 57.26 11.23
C VAL A 24 -24.33 57.51 12.50
N CYS A 25 -24.12 58.79 12.84
CA CYS A 25 -23.52 59.12 14.13
C CYS A 25 -24.50 58.79 15.26
N PRO A 26 -24.12 57.97 16.25
CA PRO A 26 -25.03 57.55 17.32
C PRO A 26 -25.39 58.69 18.28
N ASP A 27 -24.55 59.72 18.42
CA ASP A 27 -24.76 60.78 19.42
C ASP A 27 -25.57 61.98 18.91
N CYS A 28 -25.45 62.31 17.61
CA CYS A 28 -26.14 63.46 17.02
C CYS A 28 -27.04 63.10 15.83
N SER A 29 -27.20 61.81 15.52
CA SER A 29 -28.00 61.30 14.40
C SER A 29 -27.61 61.86 13.01
N LYS A 30 -26.41 62.45 12.90
CA LYS A 30 -25.92 62.98 11.63
C LYS A 30 -25.67 61.84 10.66
N LEU A 31 -26.30 61.93 9.50
CA LEU A 31 -26.14 61.00 8.39
C LEU A 31 -24.99 61.45 7.50
N SER A 32 -24.01 60.56 7.29
CA SER A 32 -22.97 60.71 6.30
C SER A 32 -23.12 59.61 5.25
N VAL A 33 -23.32 60.00 4.00
CA VAL A 33 -23.44 59.07 2.87
C VAL A 33 -22.25 59.28 1.95
N THR A 34 -21.48 58.23 1.71
CA THR A 34 -20.35 58.20 0.77
C THR A 34 -20.66 57.25 -0.39
N PHE A 35 -20.25 57.67 -1.60
CA PHE A 35 -20.37 56.88 -2.82
C PHE A 35 -18.98 56.65 -3.38
N ASP A 36 -18.47 55.44 -3.22
CA ASP A 36 -17.12 55.10 -3.66
C ASP A 36 -17.17 54.37 -5.01
N PRO A 37 -16.41 54.81 -6.02
CA PRO A 37 -16.39 54.16 -7.33
C PRO A 37 -15.78 52.76 -7.23
N PHE A 38 -16.44 51.80 -7.87
CA PHE A 38 -16.07 50.40 -7.90
C PHE A 38 -16.05 49.90 -9.34
N CYS A 39 -14.88 49.47 -9.81
CA CYS A 39 -14.62 49.22 -11.24
C CYS A 39 -14.35 47.74 -11.59
N TYR A 40 -14.47 46.82 -10.63
CA TYR A 40 -14.19 45.40 -10.86
C TYR A 40 -15.00 44.50 -9.92
N LEU A 41 -15.78 43.56 -10.44
CA LEU A 41 -16.40 42.49 -9.63
C LEU A 41 -15.53 41.24 -9.68
N SER A 42 -15.17 40.70 -8.52
CA SER A 42 -14.57 39.36 -8.44
C SER A 42 -15.62 38.32 -8.80
N LEU A 43 -15.52 37.72 -9.98
CA LEU A 43 -16.32 36.55 -10.34
C LEU A 43 -15.62 35.28 -9.87
N PRO A 44 -16.32 34.34 -9.22
CA PRO A 44 -15.73 33.05 -8.89
C PRO A 44 -15.37 32.33 -10.19
N LEU A 45 -14.10 31.97 -10.35
CA LEU A 45 -13.67 31.14 -11.47
C LEU A 45 -14.41 29.79 -11.39
N PRO A 46 -15.01 29.29 -12.49
CA PRO A 46 -15.64 27.98 -12.51
C PRO A 46 -14.61 26.93 -12.08
N THR A 47 -14.78 26.35 -10.89
CA THR A 47 -13.91 25.26 -10.46
C THR A 47 -14.21 24.06 -11.35
N LYS A 48 -13.16 23.43 -11.89
CA LYS A 48 -13.30 22.17 -12.62
C LYS A 48 -14.00 21.17 -11.69
N ARG A 49 -15.21 20.78 -12.08
CA ARG A 49 -16.05 19.81 -11.35
C ARG A 49 -15.57 18.38 -11.55
N GLU A 50 -14.72 18.16 -12.53
CA GLU A 50 -14.12 16.86 -12.83
C GLU A 50 -12.71 16.75 -12.24
N LYS A 51 -12.33 15.53 -11.91
CA LYS A 51 -11.03 15.10 -11.43
C LYS A 51 -10.57 13.95 -12.31
N LEU A 52 -9.38 14.07 -12.90
CA LEU A 52 -8.71 12.98 -13.60
C LEU A 52 -7.97 12.16 -12.54
N LEU A 53 -8.37 10.92 -12.36
CA LEU A 53 -7.73 9.97 -11.45
C LEU A 53 -6.82 9.06 -12.26
N GLU A 54 -5.55 8.99 -11.88
CA GLU A 54 -4.62 7.98 -12.37
C GLU A 54 -4.58 6.84 -11.38
N LEU A 55 -4.83 5.61 -11.84
CA LEU A 55 -4.93 4.43 -10.99
C LEU A 55 -4.29 3.21 -11.64
N VAL A 56 -3.96 2.23 -10.79
CA VAL A 56 -3.37 0.95 -11.20
C VAL A 56 -4.35 -0.17 -10.89
N LEU A 57 -4.85 -0.85 -11.92
CA LEU A 57 -5.68 -2.04 -11.77
C LEU A 57 -4.81 -3.29 -11.60
N ILE A 58 -4.98 -3.98 -10.48
CA ILE A 58 -4.41 -5.29 -10.18
C ILE A 58 -5.46 -6.36 -10.49
N ARG A 59 -5.13 -7.24 -11.43
CA ARG A 59 -6.02 -8.32 -11.90
C ARG A 59 -6.05 -9.46 -10.89
N ALA A 60 -7.16 -10.22 -10.88
CA ALA A 60 -7.28 -11.40 -10.02
C ALA A 60 -6.27 -12.51 -10.38
N ASN A 61 -5.83 -12.56 -11.64
CA ASN A 61 -4.79 -13.46 -12.11
C ASN A 61 -3.40 -12.87 -11.80
N PRO A 62 -2.59 -13.51 -10.92
CA PRO A 62 -1.32 -12.95 -10.48
C PRO A 62 -0.23 -12.91 -11.57
N LEU A 63 -0.44 -13.57 -12.70
CA LEU A 63 0.50 -13.55 -13.84
C LEU A 63 0.29 -12.33 -14.74
N GLU A 64 -0.91 -11.74 -14.73
CA GLU A 64 -1.23 -10.55 -15.52
C GLU A 64 -0.48 -9.33 -14.99
N LYS A 65 -0.15 -8.40 -15.91
CA LYS A 65 0.50 -7.15 -15.54
C LYS A 65 -0.52 -6.20 -14.91
N PRO A 66 -0.15 -5.46 -13.86
CA PRO A 66 -0.90 -4.28 -13.43
C PRO A 66 -1.17 -3.35 -14.61
N LEU A 67 -2.41 -2.84 -14.71
CA LEU A 67 -2.85 -1.97 -15.79
C LEU A 67 -3.00 -0.53 -15.29
N LYS A 68 -2.11 0.36 -15.75
CA LYS A 68 -2.25 1.80 -15.53
C LYS A 68 -3.37 2.35 -16.40
N MET A 69 -4.28 3.10 -15.80
CA MET A 69 -5.35 3.77 -16.51
C MET A 69 -5.69 5.11 -15.87
N LYS A 70 -6.37 5.95 -16.66
CA LYS A 70 -6.88 7.23 -16.19
C LYS A 70 -8.39 7.24 -16.34
N VAL A 71 -9.08 7.73 -15.31
CA VAL A 71 -10.54 7.81 -15.27
C VAL A 71 -10.93 9.23 -14.88
N THR A 72 -11.80 9.84 -15.69
CA THR A 72 -12.37 11.15 -15.37
C THR A 72 -13.69 10.96 -14.62
N VAL A 73 -13.77 11.53 -13.42
CA VAL A 73 -14.95 11.47 -12.55
C VAL A 73 -15.27 12.83 -11.96
N SER A 74 -16.50 13.03 -11.49
CA SER A 74 -16.88 14.26 -10.77
C SER A 74 -16.20 14.29 -9.40
N LYS A 75 -15.79 15.47 -8.92
CA LYS A 75 -15.30 15.65 -7.54
C LYS A 75 -16.37 15.30 -6.50
N MET A 76 -17.64 15.47 -6.85
CA MET A 76 -18.79 15.15 -5.99
C MET A 76 -19.21 13.68 -6.10
N SER A 77 -18.44 12.84 -6.79
CA SER A 77 -18.74 11.42 -6.95
C SER A 77 -18.11 10.59 -5.83
N THR A 78 -18.59 9.36 -5.72
CA THR A 78 -18.14 8.38 -4.73
C THR A 78 -17.15 7.39 -5.32
N ILE A 79 -16.50 6.60 -4.47
CA ILE A 79 -15.66 5.48 -4.93
C ILE A 79 -16.48 4.45 -5.71
N GLN A 80 -17.76 4.26 -5.40
CA GLN A 80 -18.65 3.43 -6.22
C GLN A 80 -18.69 3.91 -7.68
N ASP A 81 -18.75 5.21 -7.92
CA ASP A 81 -18.76 5.78 -9.26
C ASP A 81 -17.43 5.54 -9.99
N VAL A 82 -16.31 5.58 -9.26
CA VAL A 82 -14.99 5.19 -9.76
C VAL A 82 -14.98 3.72 -10.18
N CYS A 83 -15.46 2.82 -9.33
CA CYS A 83 -15.58 1.39 -9.67
C CYS A 83 -16.47 1.16 -10.90
N CYS A 84 -17.61 1.85 -11.01
CA CYS A 84 -18.49 1.79 -12.19
C CYS A 84 -17.79 2.31 -13.45
N ALA A 85 -16.97 3.37 -13.34
CA ALA A 85 -16.21 3.90 -14.45
C ALA A 85 -15.10 2.94 -14.91
N VAL A 86 -14.36 2.34 -13.97
CA VAL A 86 -13.35 1.31 -14.23
C VAL A 86 -14.00 0.06 -14.85
N SER A 87 -15.10 -0.42 -14.28
CA SER A 87 -15.87 -1.58 -14.75
C SER A 87 -16.20 -1.51 -16.23
N ARG A 88 -16.63 -0.35 -16.73
CA ARG A 88 -16.94 -0.12 -18.15
C ARG A 88 -15.73 -0.20 -19.08
N LEU A 89 -14.51 -0.01 -18.57
CA LEU A 89 -13.28 -0.03 -19.35
C LEU A 89 -12.63 -1.42 -19.41
N VAL A 90 -12.83 -2.26 -18.37
CA VAL A 90 -12.10 -3.53 -18.23
C VAL A 90 -12.97 -4.78 -18.14
N ASP A 91 -14.29 -4.64 -18.29
CA ASP A 91 -15.26 -5.76 -18.24
C ASP A 91 -15.18 -6.58 -16.94
N VAL A 92 -15.00 -5.89 -15.81
CA VAL A 92 -15.04 -6.47 -14.46
C VAL A 92 -16.23 -5.88 -13.72
N PRO A 93 -17.08 -6.68 -13.04
CA PRO A 93 -18.17 -6.15 -12.21
C PRO A 93 -17.67 -5.17 -11.14
N ALA A 94 -18.31 -4.01 -11.03
CA ALA A 94 -17.91 -2.95 -10.11
C ALA A 94 -17.92 -3.37 -8.63
N ASP A 95 -18.75 -4.33 -8.26
CA ASP A 95 -18.85 -4.89 -6.91
C ASP A 95 -17.70 -5.83 -6.54
N LYS A 96 -16.91 -6.26 -7.52
CA LYS A 96 -15.68 -7.05 -7.34
C LYS A 96 -14.41 -6.19 -7.28
N LEU A 97 -14.54 -4.86 -7.32
CA LEU A 97 -13.41 -3.94 -7.29
C LEU A 97 -13.21 -3.39 -5.88
N LEU A 98 -12.00 -3.55 -5.36
CA LEU A 98 -11.58 -3.00 -4.07
C LEU A 98 -10.54 -1.90 -4.30
N VAL A 99 -10.78 -0.70 -3.79
CA VAL A 99 -9.94 0.47 -4.05
C VAL A 99 -9.13 0.82 -2.81
N THR A 100 -7.84 1.14 -2.98
CA THR A 100 -6.96 1.56 -1.88
C THR A 100 -6.11 2.77 -2.24
N GLU A 101 -5.75 3.52 -1.20
CA GLU A 101 -4.69 4.52 -1.23
C GLU A 101 -3.42 3.88 -0.66
N VAL A 102 -2.35 3.88 -1.45
CA VAL A 102 -1.06 3.31 -1.08
C VAL A 102 -0.01 4.42 -1.05
N TYR A 103 0.82 4.41 -0.01
CA TYR A 103 1.96 5.31 0.11
C TYR A 103 3.10 4.62 0.86
N ASN A 104 4.33 4.75 0.36
CA ASN A 104 5.53 4.19 0.98
C ASN A 104 5.35 2.70 1.41
N HIS A 105 4.87 1.89 0.46
CA HIS A 105 4.65 0.45 0.64
C HIS A 105 3.55 0.07 1.66
N ARG A 106 2.72 1.03 2.09
CA ARG A 106 1.65 0.83 3.09
C ARG A 106 0.28 1.12 2.53
N PHE A 107 -0.73 0.40 3.01
CA PHE A 107 -2.11 0.82 2.86
C PHE A 107 -2.34 2.04 3.76
N VAL A 108 -2.56 3.21 3.14
CA VAL A 108 -2.99 4.41 3.86
C VAL A 108 -4.47 4.26 4.19
N LYS A 109 -5.26 3.80 3.22
CA LYS A 109 -6.69 3.59 3.39
C LYS A 109 -7.20 2.52 2.43
N ILE A 110 -8.04 1.63 2.94
CA ILE A 110 -8.92 0.78 2.13
C ILE A 110 -10.24 1.54 1.98
N LEU A 111 -10.51 2.02 0.77
CA LEU A 111 -11.60 2.94 0.50
C LEU A 111 -12.95 2.20 0.46
N GLN A 112 -13.95 2.80 1.09
CA GLN A 112 -15.33 2.32 1.08
C GLN A 112 -16.08 2.92 -0.11
N ASN A 113 -17.10 2.22 -0.59
CA ASN A 113 -17.91 2.69 -1.73
C ASN A 113 -18.58 4.06 -1.48
N THR A 114 -18.77 4.44 -0.22
CA THR A 114 -19.34 5.73 0.22
C THR A 114 -18.32 6.86 0.35
N ASP A 115 -17.02 6.56 0.32
CA ASP A 115 -15.96 7.57 0.38
C ASP A 115 -16.07 8.51 -0.83
N GLN A 116 -15.68 9.78 -0.63
CA GLN A 116 -15.79 10.82 -1.65
C GLN A 116 -14.51 10.92 -2.48
N VAL A 117 -14.66 11.14 -3.78
CA VAL A 117 -13.51 11.31 -4.69
C VAL A 117 -12.70 12.58 -4.37
N ASP A 118 -13.34 13.61 -3.83
CA ASP A 118 -12.66 14.87 -3.51
C ASP A 118 -11.54 14.67 -2.48
N SER A 119 -11.72 13.76 -1.50
CA SER A 119 -10.73 13.50 -0.44
C SER A 119 -9.48 12.76 -0.90
N LEU A 120 -9.44 12.25 -2.15
CA LEU A 120 -8.28 11.54 -2.68
C LEU A 120 -7.15 12.52 -3.00
N GLU A 121 -6.12 12.63 -2.17
CA GLU A 121 -5.05 13.62 -2.35
C GLU A 121 -3.70 12.98 -2.69
N ARG A 122 -3.24 13.12 -3.94
CA ARG A 122 -1.85 12.85 -4.40
C ARG A 122 -1.23 11.51 -3.92
N MET A 123 -2.04 10.48 -3.73
CA MET A 123 -1.58 9.11 -3.40
C MET A 123 -1.63 8.21 -4.64
N ASP A 124 -0.89 7.10 -4.57
CA ASP A 124 -0.97 6.06 -5.59
C ASP A 124 -2.25 5.24 -5.32
N ILE A 125 -3.21 5.31 -6.26
CA ILE A 125 -4.50 4.61 -6.15
C ILE A 125 -4.38 3.24 -6.83
N TYR A 126 -4.66 2.19 -6.07
CA TYR A 126 -4.72 0.83 -6.58
C TYR A 126 -6.16 0.33 -6.54
N VAL A 127 -6.55 -0.38 -7.61
CA VAL A 127 -7.83 -1.05 -7.71
C VAL A 127 -7.55 -2.53 -7.86
N TYR A 128 -8.07 -3.36 -6.96
CA TYR A 128 -7.86 -4.80 -6.96
C TYR A 128 -9.14 -5.49 -7.42
N GLU A 129 -9.02 -6.37 -8.40
CA GLU A 129 -10.08 -7.28 -8.81
C GLU A 129 -10.12 -8.48 -7.85
N LEU A 130 -11.27 -8.69 -7.22
CA LEU A 130 -11.54 -9.83 -6.37
C LEU A 130 -12.31 -10.92 -7.13
N PRO A 131 -12.15 -12.20 -6.77
CA PRO A 131 -12.91 -13.28 -7.39
C PRO A 131 -14.43 -13.19 -7.09
N PHE A 132 -14.80 -12.49 -6.02
CA PHE A 132 -16.16 -12.32 -5.53
C PHE A 132 -16.48 -10.86 -5.16
N PRO A 133 -17.77 -10.51 -5.02
CA PRO A 133 -18.18 -9.17 -4.60
C PRO A 133 -17.72 -8.83 -3.18
N VAL A 134 -17.24 -7.60 -2.97
CA VAL A 134 -16.66 -7.10 -1.70
C VAL A 134 -17.64 -7.24 -0.52
N ASN A 135 -18.95 -7.05 -0.77
CA ASN A 135 -19.99 -6.98 0.27
C ASN A 135 -20.76 -8.31 0.44
N GLN A 136 -20.23 -9.44 -0.01
CA GLN A 136 -20.87 -10.75 0.17
C GLN A 136 -20.21 -11.56 1.28
N ASN A 137 -21.02 -12.15 2.15
CA ASN A 137 -20.56 -13.13 3.14
C ASN A 137 -20.14 -14.41 2.41
N ASN A 138 -18.85 -14.49 2.10
CA ASN A 138 -18.25 -15.64 1.47
C ASN A 138 -17.61 -16.54 2.52
N SER A 139 -17.40 -17.81 2.19
CA SER A 139 -16.55 -18.73 2.97
C SER A 139 -15.06 -18.38 2.90
N CYS A 140 -14.74 -17.12 2.54
CA CYS A 140 -13.41 -16.62 2.30
C CYS A 140 -13.28 -15.22 2.92
N VAL A 141 -12.06 -14.89 3.37
CA VAL A 141 -11.65 -13.57 3.85
C VAL A 141 -10.60 -12.99 2.90
N VAL A 142 -10.62 -11.66 2.76
CA VAL A 142 -9.62 -10.90 2.02
C VAL A 142 -8.62 -10.35 3.02
N LEU A 143 -7.36 -10.79 2.95
CA LEU A 143 -6.32 -10.39 3.88
C LEU A 143 -5.30 -9.47 3.20
N PRO A 144 -5.04 -8.27 3.73
CA PRO A 144 -3.93 -7.43 3.29
C PRO A 144 -2.59 -8.05 3.67
N VAL A 145 -1.64 -8.01 2.74
CA VAL A 145 -0.29 -8.55 2.88
C VAL A 145 0.73 -7.46 2.59
N TYR A 146 1.65 -7.30 3.54
CA TYR A 146 2.83 -6.44 3.43
C TYR A 146 4.07 -7.26 3.08
N MET A 147 4.99 -6.66 2.33
CA MET A 147 6.28 -7.26 2.03
C MET A 147 7.34 -6.60 2.92
N ARG A 148 8.00 -7.39 3.77
CA ARG A 148 9.02 -6.90 4.72
C ARG A 148 10.34 -7.61 4.50
N GLU A 149 11.42 -6.86 4.62
CA GLU A 149 12.78 -7.37 4.67
C GLU A 149 13.31 -7.22 6.10
N LYS A 150 13.83 -8.32 6.66
CA LYS A 150 14.49 -8.31 7.97
C LYS A 150 15.86 -7.64 7.84
N ARG A 151 16.09 -6.58 8.62
CA ARG A 151 17.38 -5.90 8.77
C ARG A 151 18.05 -6.40 10.06
N LEU A 152 19.20 -7.06 9.93
CA LEU A 152 20.03 -7.41 11.08
C LEU A 152 20.76 -6.14 11.55
N HIS A 153 20.49 -5.68 12.77
CA HIS A 153 21.28 -4.62 13.39
C HIS A 153 22.22 -5.24 14.43
N TYR A 154 23.53 -5.07 14.22
CA TYR A 154 24.54 -5.37 15.22
C TYR A 154 24.62 -4.18 16.20
N GLN A 155 23.59 -3.96 17.04
CA GLN A 155 23.75 -3.18 18.28
C GLN A 155 22.55 -3.28 19.24
N SER A 156 22.90 -3.77 20.44
CA SER A 156 22.30 -3.70 21.78
C SER A 156 20.86 -4.11 22.08
N ASN A 157 19.88 -4.07 21.16
CA ASN A 157 18.52 -4.51 21.45
C ASN A 157 18.08 -5.61 20.47
N ASN A 158 17.81 -6.81 20.99
CA ASN A 158 17.58 -8.05 20.24
C ASN A 158 16.25 -8.09 19.44
N THR A 159 15.65 -6.94 19.12
CA THR A 159 14.39 -6.85 18.36
C THR A 159 14.70 -6.72 16.86
N PRO A 160 14.23 -7.66 16.03
CA PRO A 160 14.46 -7.58 14.59
C PRO A 160 13.75 -6.35 14.00
N MET A 161 14.50 -5.53 13.26
CA MET A 161 13.94 -4.38 12.54
C MET A 161 13.50 -4.83 11.16
N TYR A 162 12.28 -4.46 10.76
CA TYR A 162 11.75 -4.77 9.43
C TYR A 162 11.64 -3.51 8.58
N GLN A 163 12.05 -3.60 7.32
CA GLN A 163 11.82 -2.57 6.32
C GLN A 163 10.79 -3.05 5.31
N LEU A 164 9.73 -2.26 5.10
CA LEU A 164 8.77 -2.52 4.02
C LEU A 164 9.43 -2.26 2.67
N PHE A 165 9.04 -3.06 1.68
CA PHE A 165 9.45 -2.89 0.28
C PHE A 165 8.31 -3.31 -0.64
N SER A 166 8.43 -3.03 -1.95
CA SER A 166 7.44 -3.42 -2.96
C SER A 166 6.01 -2.94 -2.67
N PHE A 167 5.03 -3.35 -3.46
CA PHE A 167 3.64 -2.94 -3.26
C PHE A 167 2.93 -3.92 -2.31
N PRO A 168 2.07 -3.43 -1.40
CA PRO A 168 1.21 -4.29 -0.63
C PRO A 168 0.09 -4.84 -1.53
N PHE A 169 -0.43 -6.01 -1.19
CA PHE A 169 -1.46 -6.68 -1.99
C PHE A 169 -2.45 -7.43 -1.11
N PHE A 170 -3.49 -7.97 -1.72
CA PHE A 170 -4.50 -8.77 -1.02
C PHE A 170 -4.40 -10.23 -1.43
N VAL A 171 -4.68 -11.12 -0.48
CA VAL A 171 -4.91 -12.53 -0.74
C VAL A 171 -6.30 -12.93 -0.29
N VAL A 172 -6.90 -13.86 -1.03
CA VAL A 172 -8.20 -14.44 -0.71
C VAL A 172 -7.98 -15.79 -0.08
N VAL A 173 -8.47 -15.98 1.14
CA VAL A 173 -8.18 -17.14 1.96
C VAL A 173 -9.48 -17.78 2.47
N PRO A 174 -9.67 -19.10 2.37
CA PRO A 174 -10.81 -19.77 2.97
C PRO A 174 -10.88 -19.55 4.49
N THR A 175 -12.08 -19.30 5.04
CA THR A 175 -12.27 -19.09 6.48
C THR A 175 -12.23 -20.38 7.30
N LYS A 176 -12.38 -21.53 6.63
CA LYS A 176 -12.30 -22.86 7.24
C LYS A 176 -11.14 -23.62 6.63
N ASP A 177 -10.52 -24.46 7.46
CA ASP A 177 -9.51 -25.44 7.05
C ASP A 177 -8.27 -24.84 6.34
N CYS A 178 -7.97 -23.57 6.58
CA CYS A 178 -6.76 -22.93 6.06
C CYS A 178 -5.59 -23.17 7.01
N THR A 179 -4.65 -24.04 6.62
CA THR A 179 -3.41 -24.27 7.35
C THR A 179 -2.35 -23.22 7.01
N TYR A 180 -1.27 -23.15 7.78
CA TYR A 180 -0.12 -22.30 7.47
C TYR A 180 0.43 -22.56 6.07
N ASP A 181 0.61 -23.82 5.69
CA ASP A 181 1.06 -24.21 4.33
C ASP A 181 0.10 -23.72 3.24
N ALA A 182 -1.21 -23.85 3.46
CA ALA A 182 -2.20 -23.38 2.49
C ALA A 182 -2.10 -21.86 2.31
N LEU A 183 -2.00 -21.11 3.41
CA LEU A 183 -1.82 -19.67 3.39
C LEU A 183 -0.51 -19.27 2.70
N TYR A 184 0.60 -19.92 3.05
CA TYR A 184 1.90 -19.71 2.44
C TYR A 184 1.85 -19.90 0.92
N ASN A 185 1.24 -20.99 0.46
CA ASN A 185 1.10 -21.26 -0.97
C ASN A 185 0.19 -20.24 -1.69
N ILE A 186 -0.85 -19.73 -1.04
CA ILE A 186 -1.70 -18.66 -1.61
C ILE A 186 -0.89 -17.37 -1.79
N VAL A 187 -0.12 -16.97 -0.77
CA VAL A 187 0.75 -15.78 -0.83
C VAL A 187 1.84 -15.97 -1.89
N LEU A 188 2.49 -17.14 -1.92
CA LEU A 188 3.52 -17.47 -2.90
C LEU A 188 2.98 -17.40 -4.34
N LYS A 189 1.79 -17.96 -4.61
CA LYS A 189 1.14 -17.88 -5.92
C LYS A 189 0.79 -16.45 -6.32
N SER A 190 0.40 -15.61 -5.37
CA SER A 190 0.10 -14.20 -5.62
C SER A 190 1.35 -13.41 -6.04
N LEU A 191 2.53 -13.87 -5.62
CA LEU A 191 3.83 -13.30 -5.96
C LEU A 191 4.47 -13.93 -7.22
N ALA A 192 3.83 -14.90 -7.87
CA ALA A 192 4.41 -15.73 -8.94
C ALA A 192 5.08 -14.94 -10.08
N ARG A 193 4.59 -13.73 -10.37
CA ARG A 193 5.14 -12.84 -11.39
C ARG A 193 6.49 -12.20 -11.00
N TYR A 194 6.71 -12.01 -9.71
CA TYR A 194 7.83 -11.26 -9.14
C TYR A 194 8.90 -12.17 -8.54
N ILE A 195 8.60 -13.46 -8.42
CA ILE A 195 9.52 -14.43 -7.82
C ILE A 195 10.05 -15.43 -8.85
N THR A 196 11.27 -15.88 -8.66
CA THR A 196 11.82 -17.07 -9.30
C THR A 196 11.89 -18.18 -8.24
N LEU A 197 11.32 -19.33 -8.53
CA LEU A 197 11.41 -20.47 -7.61
C LEU A 197 12.77 -21.15 -7.77
N PRO A 198 13.36 -21.71 -6.69
CA PRO A 198 14.57 -22.51 -6.78
C PRO A 198 14.36 -23.69 -7.74
N SER A 199 15.27 -23.86 -8.70
CA SER A 199 15.29 -25.05 -9.57
C SER A 199 15.60 -26.29 -8.72
N ALA A 200 14.88 -27.39 -8.94
CA ALA A 200 15.18 -28.66 -8.28
C ALA A 200 16.59 -29.13 -8.70
N GLY A 201 17.58 -28.92 -7.83
CA GLY A 201 18.98 -29.30 -8.05
C GLY A 201 20.01 -28.17 -8.11
N GLU A 202 19.62 -26.89 -8.01
CA GLU A 202 20.59 -25.80 -7.80
C GLU A 202 20.92 -25.68 -6.30
N ASP A 203 22.18 -25.97 -5.97
CA ASP A 203 22.91 -25.70 -4.72
C ASP A 203 22.05 -25.44 -3.49
N GLY A 204 21.92 -26.47 -2.65
CA GLY A 204 21.24 -26.51 -1.34
C GLY A 204 21.03 -25.14 -0.69
N TRP A 205 19.98 -24.43 -1.14
CA TRP A 205 19.68 -23.09 -0.64
C TRP A 205 19.05 -23.23 0.76
N CYS A 206 19.85 -23.42 1.79
CA CYS A 206 19.40 -23.16 3.14
C CYS A 206 19.50 -21.64 3.39
N ASP A 207 18.39 -21.05 3.83
CA ASP A 207 18.50 -19.88 4.68
C ASP A 207 18.65 -20.44 6.09
N ASP A 208 19.80 -20.20 6.74
CA ASP A 208 20.09 -20.70 8.11
C ASP A 208 19.02 -20.21 9.12
N MET A 209 18.21 -19.24 8.72
CA MET A 209 17.09 -18.69 9.48
C MET A 209 15.77 -19.47 9.32
N CYS A 210 15.71 -20.53 8.51
CA CYS A 210 14.56 -21.45 8.46
C CYS A 210 14.39 -22.27 9.76
N GLU A 211 15.35 -22.20 10.68
CA GLU A 211 15.31 -22.85 12.00
C GLU A 211 14.36 -22.15 12.99
N GLN A 212 13.97 -20.89 12.73
CA GLN A 212 12.98 -20.16 13.55
C GLN A 212 11.56 -20.27 12.97
N GLN A 213 11.19 -21.45 12.45
CA GLN A 213 9.80 -21.74 12.10
C GLN A 213 8.93 -21.57 13.35
N ASN A 214 7.77 -20.94 13.18
CA ASN A 214 6.79 -20.67 14.24
C ASN A 214 6.32 -21.97 14.93
N GLY A 215 7.11 -22.47 15.88
CA GLY A 215 6.84 -23.68 16.67
C GLY A 215 7.94 -24.74 16.73
N GLY A 216 9.13 -24.52 16.17
CA GLY A 216 10.27 -25.42 16.41
C GLY A 216 10.90 -25.16 17.78
N LEU A 217 10.69 -26.06 18.76
CA LEU A 217 11.41 -26.04 20.04
C LEU A 217 12.92 -26.20 19.76
N SER A 218 13.71 -25.16 20.02
CA SER A 218 15.15 -25.32 20.24
C SER A 218 15.37 -25.88 21.65
N PRO A 219 16.25 -26.88 21.86
CA PRO A 219 16.72 -27.21 23.20
C PRO A 219 17.42 -25.97 23.77
N ASP A 220 17.03 -25.57 24.98
CA ASP A 220 17.68 -24.49 25.72
C ASP A 220 19.17 -24.81 25.93
N GLU A 221 20.08 -24.13 25.23
CA GLU A 221 21.47 -23.99 25.67
C GLU A 221 21.61 -22.70 26.50
N ASP A 222 21.21 -22.80 27.76
CA ASP A 222 21.55 -21.83 28.79
C ASP A 222 22.03 -22.58 30.05
N THR A 223 23.27 -23.08 29.99
CA THR A 223 24.11 -23.24 31.18
C THR A 223 25.58 -23.07 30.80
N LEU A 224 26.04 -21.83 30.84
CA LEU A 224 27.45 -21.53 31.09
C LEU A 224 27.78 -21.89 32.53
N ASN A 225 28.61 -22.91 32.74
CA ASN A 225 29.48 -23.00 33.90
C ASN A 225 30.81 -23.60 33.47
N GLU A 226 31.84 -22.75 33.51
CA GLU A 226 33.24 -23.12 33.38
C GLU A 226 33.65 -24.05 34.53
N VAL A 227 34.17 -25.23 34.20
CA VAL A 227 35.16 -25.94 35.02
C VAL A 227 36.01 -26.83 34.13
N ASP A 228 37.30 -26.50 34.04
CA ASP A 228 38.38 -27.32 33.49
C ASP A 228 38.49 -28.65 34.25
N VAL A 229 38.42 -29.79 33.55
CA VAL A 229 39.05 -31.06 33.96
C VAL A 229 39.38 -31.90 32.71
N ASP A 230 40.67 -32.17 32.49
CA ASP A 230 41.19 -33.22 31.60
C ASP A 230 40.58 -34.60 31.96
N CYS A 231 40.20 -35.43 30.97
CA CYS A 231 40.50 -36.87 30.98
C CYS A 231 40.00 -37.62 29.73
N GLU A 232 40.55 -38.82 29.59
CA GLU A 232 40.70 -39.68 28.42
C GLU A 232 39.42 -40.33 27.86
N GLN A 233 39.60 -40.86 26.64
CA GLN A 233 38.88 -41.91 25.91
C GLN A 233 37.75 -42.66 26.63
N ASP A 234 36.59 -42.80 25.96
CA ASP A 234 35.91 -44.09 25.84
C ASP A 234 34.85 -44.13 24.72
N LEU A 235 34.71 -45.33 24.15
CA LEU A 235 33.83 -45.75 23.06
C LEU A 235 32.40 -46.06 23.56
N VAL A 236 31.50 -46.36 22.59
CA VAL A 236 30.13 -46.96 22.68
C VAL A 236 29.01 -45.90 22.64
N GLY A 237 27.97 -45.96 21.80
CA GLY A 237 27.43 -46.93 20.82
C GLY A 237 26.23 -46.31 20.07
N PRO A 238 25.56 -47.02 19.14
CA PRO A 238 24.67 -46.41 18.15
C PRO A 238 23.28 -46.12 18.73
N GLY A 239 22.95 -44.84 18.86
CA GLY A 239 21.63 -44.36 19.27
C GLY A 239 20.93 -43.70 18.09
N GLU A 240 20.01 -44.46 17.49
CA GLU A 240 18.80 -44.05 16.77
C GLU A 240 18.84 -42.67 16.08
N GLU A 241 19.10 -42.68 14.77
CA GLU A 241 18.82 -41.58 13.86
C GLU A 241 17.30 -41.30 13.86
N GLU A 242 16.84 -40.39 14.75
CA GLU A 242 15.56 -39.72 14.54
C GLU A 242 15.68 -38.90 13.25
N GLU A 243 14.95 -39.34 12.22
CA GLU A 243 14.81 -38.65 10.94
C GLU A 243 14.46 -37.17 11.18
N ALA A 244 15.43 -36.29 10.97
CA ALA A 244 15.21 -34.86 10.84
C ALA A 244 14.17 -34.65 9.73
N LYS A 245 12.92 -34.30 10.10
CA LYS A 245 11.90 -33.85 9.16
C LYS A 245 12.49 -32.72 8.32
N GLY A 246 12.85 -33.04 7.07
CA GLY A 246 13.58 -32.14 6.18
C GLY A 246 13.00 -30.73 6.21
N ALA A 247 13.84 -29.75 6.56
CA ALA A 247 13.45 -28.36 6.65
C ALA A 247 12.78 -27.92 5.33
N ARG A 248 11.48 -27.61 5.38
CA ARG A 248 10.75 -27.16 4.21
C ARG A 248 11.30 -25.80 3.79
N GLN A 249 11.86 -25.75 2.59
CA GLN A 249 12.62 -24.62 2.08
C GLN A 249 11.67 -23.49 1.62
N ARG A 250 11.30 -22.59 2.53
CA ARG A 250 10.40 -21.44 2.27
C ARG A 250 11.20 -20.18 1.97
N LEU A 251 10.78 -19.40 0.96
CA LEU A 251 11.39 -18.13 0.56
C LEU A 251 11.22 -16.99 1.58
N PHE A 252 10.20 -17.07 2.42
CA PHE A 252 9.82 -16.06 3.42
C PHE A 252 8.99 -16.74 4.52
N THR A 253 8.82 -16.06 5.64
CA THR A 253 7.86 -16.48 6.69
C THR A 253 6.65 -15.57 6.69
N LEU A 254 5.52 -16.07 7.20
CA LEU A 254 4.30 -15.30 7.40
C LEU A 254 4.12 -14.93 8.86
N GLN A 255 3.81 -13.67 9.11
CA GLN A 255 3.56 -13.11 10.43
C GLN A 255 2.30 -12.25 10.43
N CYS A 256 1.48 -12.33 11.47
CA CYS A 256 0.42 -11.33 11.67
C CYS A 256 1.04 -10.01 12.13
N VAL A 257 0.54 -8.91 11.59
CA VAL A 257 1.02 -7.56 11.89
C VAL A 257 -0.16 -6.63 12.18
N ASN A 258 0.14 -5.46 12.74
CA ASN A 258 -0.83 -4.39 12.89
C ASN A 258 -1.22 -3.79 11.53
N GLU A 259 -2.25 -2.93 11.52
CA GLU A 259 -2.81 -2.38 10.27
C GLU A 259 -1.79 -1.63 9.41
N ASN A 260 -0.75 -1.05 10.01
CA ASN A 260 0.30 -0.34 9.29
C ASN A 260 1.49 -1.24 8.88
N GLY A 261 1.53 -2.50 9.29
CA GLY A 261 2.58 -3.46 8.93
C GLY A 261 3.90 -3.33 9.71
N SER A 262 3.98 -2.46 10.71
CA SER A 262 5.22 -2.21 11.46
C SER A 262 5.48 -3.20 12.60
N MET A 263 4.43 -3.65 13.29
CA MET A 263 4.56 -4.41 14.54
C MET A 263 4.01 -5.82 14.38
N ASN A 264 4.75 -6.80 14.90
CA ASN A 264 4.28 -8.18 14.98
C ASN A 264 3.15 -8.30 16.01
N MET A 265 2.14 -9.07 15.64
CA MET A 265 1.02 -9.46 16.48
C MET A 265 1.17 -10.94 16.86
N GLU A 266 0.08 -11.64 17.16
CA GLU A 266 0.07 -13.08 17.42
C GLU A 266 0.77 -13.87 16.30
N SER A 267 1.62 -14.83 16.69
CA SER A 267 2.32 -15.68 15.73
C SER A 267 1.37 -16.67 15.05
N LEU A 268 1.66 -16.98 13.79
CA LEU A 268 0.94 -18.00 13.04
C LEU A 268 1.63 -19.35 13.26
N GLU A 269 1.02 -20.22 14.05
CA GLU A 269 1.55 -21.57 14.31
C GLU A 269 1.57 -22.43 13.05
N ASP A 270 2.71 -23.08 12.79
CA ASP A 270 2.86 -24.07 11.72
C ASP A 270 2.66 -25.49 12.23
N SER A 271 1.52 -25.73 12.87
CA SER A 271 1.16 -27.02 13.48
C SER A 271 0.43 -27.97 12.51
N GLY A 272 0.19 -27.54 11.27
CA GLY A 272 -0.67 -28.25 10.32
C GLY A 272 -2.17 -28.17 10.63
N HIS A 273 -2.55 -27.55 11.75
CA HIS A 273 -3.94 -27.29 12.10
C HIS A 273 -4.49 -26.03 11.39
N PRO A 274 -5.83 -25.92 11.23
CA PRO A 274 -6.46 -24.74 10.68
C PRO A 274 -6.16 -23.48 11.51
N LEU A 275 -5.69 -22.43 10.84
CA LEU A 275 -5.44 -21.11 11.41
C LEU A 275 -6.77 -20.39 11.67
N LYS A 276 -6.81 -19.62 12.77
CA LYS A 276 -7.95 -18.75 13.10
C LYS A 276 -7.75 -17.38 12.44
N LEU A 277 -8.11 -17.27 11.16
CA LEU A 277 -7.99 -16.03 10.38
C LEU A 277 -9.32 -15.24 10.44
N GLY A 278 -9.33 -14.14 11.18
CA GLY A 278 -10.48 -13.22 11.28
C GLY A 278 -10.40 -12.05 10.30
N GLY A 279 -11.50 -11.29 10.16
CA GLY A 279 -11.61 -10.17 9.20
C GLY A 279 -10.80 -8.90 9.52
N ARG A 280 -9.90 -8.92 10.52
CA ARG A 280 -9.03 -7.79 10.88
C ARG A 280 -7.55 -8.18 10.93
N VAL A 281 -7.17 -9.30 10.31
CA VAL A 281 -5.79 -9.77 10.30
C VAL A 281 -5.06 -9.10 9.13
N TYR A 282 -3.93 -8.45 9.43
CA TYR A 282 -2.96 -8.03 8.44
C TYR A 282 -1.80 -9.01 8.48
N LEU A 283 -1.27 -9.36 7.32
CA LEU A 283 -0.16 -10.29 7.18
C LEU A 283 1.08 -9.55 6.70
N ALA A 284 2.24 -10.07 7.07
CA ALA A 284 3.51 -9.73 6.44
C ALA A 284 4.19 -11.00 5.92
N ALA A 285 4.71 -10.92 4.70
CA ALA A 285 5.69 -11.84 4.17
C ALA A 285 7.08 -11.30 4.53
N ASP A 286 7.75 -11.97 5.47
CA ASP A 286 9.06 -11.59 6.00
C ASP A 286 10.16 -12.30 5.24
N TRP A 287 10.90 -11.53 4.46
CA TRP A 287 12.02 -11.99 3.66
C TRP A 287 13.33 -11.73 4.38
N SER A 288 14.28 -12.66 4.25
CA SER A 288 15.68 -12.36 4.52
C SER A 288 16.28 -11.60 3.34
N ALA A 289 17.31 -10.79 3.60
CA ALA A 289 18.04 -10.09 2.54
C ALA A 289 18.62 -11.07 1.49
N LYS A 290 19.05 -12.26 1.93
CA LYS A 290 19.57 -13.34 1.06
C LYS A 290 18.48 -13.90 0.15
N ALA A 291 17.30 -14.23 0.70
CA ALA A 291 16.18 -14.76 -0.07
C ALA A 291 15.65 -13.73 -1.07
N ARG A 292 15.43 -12.49 -0.63
CA ARG A 292 14.94 -11.41 -1.50
C ARG A 292 15.92 -11.16 -2.65
N GLY A 293 17.20 -10.97 -2.34
CA GLY A 293 18.21 -10.67 -3.36
C GLY A 293 18.38 -11.76 -4.42
N ARG A 294 18.05 -13.02 -4.10
CA ARG A 294 18.16 -14.15 -5.03
C ARG A 294 16.86 -14.44 -5.80
N PHE A 295 15.70 -14.33 -5.14
CA PHE A 295 14.45 -14.85 -5.68
C PHE A 295 13.39 -13.78 -5.95
N PHE A 296 13.58 -12.54 -5.52
CA PHE A 296 12.64 -11.46 -5.78
C PHE A 296 13.18 -10.51 -6.85
N ASP A 297 12.39 -10.28 -7.89
CA ASP A 297 12.71 -9.39 -9.00
C ASP A 297 12.14 -7.99 -8.74
N ASP A 298 12.93 -7.17 -8.04
CA ASP A 298 12.57 -5.77 -7.76
C ASP A 298 12.28 -4.98 -9.05
N ALA A 299 12.90 -5.30 -10.19
CA ALA A 299 12.68 -4.57 -11.44
C ALA A 299 11.32 -4.89 -12.09
N LYS A 300 10.75 -6.08 -11.83
CA LYS A 300 9.37 -6.39 -12.21
C LYS A 300 8.36 -5.76 -11.27
N ALA A 301 8.72 -5.59 -9.99
CA ALA A 301 7.84 -5.06 -8.95
C ALA A 301 7.83 -3.53 -8.88
N GLU A 302 8.97 -2.88 -9.12
CA GLU A 302 9.11 -1.44 -9.30
C GLU A 302 8.76 -1.07 -10.75
N GLU A 303 7.59 -0.49 -10.96
CA GLU A 303 7.28 0.07 -12.25
C GLU A 303 8.13 1.31 -12.55
N LYS A 304 8.88 1.24 -13.65
CA LYS A 304 9.45 2.40 -14.31
C LYS A 304 8.32 3.35 -14.72
N LEU A 305 8.55 4.66 -14.56
CA LEU A 305 7.66 5.67 -15.14
C LEU A 305 7.41 5.33 -16.61
N GLY A 306 6.15 5.45 -17.05
CA GLY A 306 5.78 5.21 -18.45
C GLY A 306 6.61 6.11 -19.38
N VAL A 307 6.77 5.72 -20.64
CA VAL A 307 7.48 6.52 -21.66
C VAL A 307 6.90 7.95 -21.75
N ASP A 308 5.61 8.10 -21.43
CA ASP A 308 4.86 9.36 -21.50
C ASP A 308 4.97 10.25 -20.24
N ASP A 309 5.63 9.78 -19.16
CA ASP A 309 5.92 10.60 -17.96
C ASP A 309 7.40 10.55 -17.59
N PRO A 310 8.30 11.02 -18.47
CA PRO A 310 9.72 10.94 -18.21
C PRO A 310 10.12 11.98 -17.14
N TRP A 311 10.88 11.54 -16.15
CA TRP A 311 11.45 12.41 -15.14
C TRP A 311 12.61 13.23 -15.72
N TYR A 312 12.61 14.54 -15.47
CA TYR A 312 13.75 15.38 -15.85
C TYR A 312 14.91 15.19 -14.87
N CYS A 313 15.98 14.52 -15.33
CA CYS A 313 17.16 14.31 -14.51
C CYS A 313 18.02 15.59 -14.44
N PRO A 314 18.22 16.23 -13.26
CA PRO A 314 19.02 17.45 -13.15
C PRO A 314 20.51 17.22 -13.43
N ARG A 315 20.98 15.97 -13.29
CA ARG A 315 22.37 15.57 -13.55
C ARG A 315 22.63 15.33 -15.04
N CYS A 316 21.73 14.64 -15.72
CA CYS A 316 21.85 14.32 -17.14
C CYS A 316 21.21 15.38 -18.06
N ARG A 317 20.48 16.36 -17.49
CA ARG A 317 19.78 17.44 -18.19
C ARG A 317 18.88 16.97 -19.34
N ARG A 318 18.23 15.82 -19.17
CA ARG A 318 17.31 15.24 -20.15
C ARG A 318 16.20 14.47 -19.43
N HIS A 319 15.04 14.45 -20.06
CA HIS A 319 13.90 13.62 -19.67
C HIS A 319 14.27 12.14 -19.83
N GLN A 320 14.15 11.35 -18.76
CA GLN A 320 14.47 9.92 -18.74
C GLN A 320 13.42 9.18 -17.91
N GLN A 321 13.20 7.92 -18.23
CA GLN A 321 12.44 7.03 -17.35
C GLN A 321 13.18 6.92 -16.01
N ALA A 322 12.49 7.25 -14.93
CA ALA A 322 12.96 7.03 -13.57
C ALA A 322 12.09 5.97 -12.89
N THR A 323 12.63 5.34 -11.87
CA THR A 323 11.85 4.55 -10.91
C THR A 323 11.57 5.44 -9.70
N LYS A 324 10.33 5.40 -9.20
CA LYS A 324 9.96 6.06 -7.94
C LYS A 324 10.47 5.13 -6.83
N LYS A 325 11.50 5.58 -6.09
CA LYS A 325 11.88 4.96 -4.81
C LYS A 325 10.95 5.43 -3.71
#